data_AF-A0A1A8XCZ8-F1
#
_entry.id   AF-A0A1A8XCZ8-F1
#
_cell.length_a   1.000
_cell.length_b   1.000
_cell.length_c   1.000
_cell.angle_alpha   90.00
_cell.angle_beta   90.00
_cell.angle_gamma   90.00
#
_symmetry.space_group_name_H-M   'P 1'
#
loop_
_entity.id
_entity.type
_entity.pdbx_description
1 polymer ?
#
loop_
_entity_poly.entity_id
_entity_poly.type
_entity_poly.pdbx_seq_one_letter_code
_entity_poly.pdbx_strand_id
1 'polypeptide(L)'
;MKHHQNLVLLILVVLLAVFPLWLVQKPAPAADGQRVEIFAGSDDKAKDLIGDINPNYRRWFEPLIEPASAEIASLLFALQAALGAGFIGYYLGVSVTREKYSARGKAVEEGAASC
;
A
#
# COMPACT_ATOMS: atom_id res chain seq x y z
N MET A 1 21.33 -20.01 -7.46
CA MET A 1 21.12 -18.71 -8.15
C MET A 1 19.80 -18.00 -7.79
N LYS A 2 18.73 -18.68 -7.34
CA LYS A 2 17.44 -18.05 -6.98
C LYS A 2 17.50 -17.12 -5.75
N HIS A 3 18.39 -17.40 -4.80
CA HIS A 3 18.50 -16.61 -3.57
C HIS A 3 19.00 -15.18 -3.82
N HIS A 4 19.86 -14.98 -4.83
CA HIS A 4 20.36 -13.67 -5.21
C HIS A 4 19.27 -12.84 -5.89
N GLN A 5 18.45 -13.45 -6.75
CA GLN A 5 17.29 -12.79 -7.37
C GLN A 5 16.24 -12.39 -6.34
N ASN A 6 15.94 -13.26 -5.37
CA ASN A 6 15.04 -12.93 -4.26
C ASN A 6 15.61 -11.81 -3.38
N LEU A 7 16.93 -11.80 -3.15
CA LEU A 7 17.60 -10.76 -2.38
C LEU A 7 17.57 -9.42 -3.13
N VAL A 8 17.79 -9.39 -4.44
CA VAL A 8 17.65 -8.20 -5.29
C VAL A 8 16.21 -7.68 -5.30
N LEU A 9 15.21 -8.57 -5.43
CA LEU A 9 13.79 -8.19 -5.36
C LEU A 9 13.43 -7.59 -3.99
N LEU A 10 13.92 -8.18 -2.90
CA LEU A 10 13.68 -7.67 -1.55
C LEU A 10 14.33 -6.30 -1.35
N ILE A 11 15.59 -6.15 -1.79
CA ILE A 11 16.29 -4.85 -1.78
C ILE A 11 15.49 -3.82 -2.59
N LEU A 12 15.02 -4.17 -3.79
CA LEU A 12 14.24 -3.25 -4.63
C LEU A 12 12.95 -2.78 -3.96
N VAL A 13 12.22 -3.69 -3.30
CA VAL A 13 11.00 -3.36 -2.54
C VAL A 13 11.32 -2.45 -1.36
N VAL A 14 12.38 -2.75 -0.60
CA VAL A 14 12.84 -1.90 0.50
C VAL A 14 13.25 -0.53 -0.04
N LEU A 15 13.96 -0.49 -1.17
CA LEU A 15 14.37 0.76 -1.82
C LEU A 15 13.13 1.55 -2.26
N LEU A 16 12.14 0.95 -2.89
CA LEU A 16 10.88 1.62 -3.24
C LEU A 16 10.10 2.14 -2.03
N ALA A 17 10.19 1.49 -0.87
CA ALA A 17 9.55 1.95 0.37
C ALA A 17 10.34 3.06 1.08
N VAL A 18 11.68 2.97 1.08
CA VAL A 18 12.58 3.89 1.80
C VAL A 18 12.95 5.12 0.97
N PHE A 19 13.01 4.99 -0.35
CA PHE A 19 13.29 6.08 -1.29
C PHE A 19 12.34 7.29 -1.13
N PRO A 20 11.00 7.11 -1.07
CA PRO A 20 10.10 8.23 -0.79
C PRO A 20 10.31 8.82 0.61
N LEU A 21 10.69 8.03 1.62
CA LEU A 21 11.04 8.54 2.95
C LEU A 21 12.32 9.40 2.95
N TRP A 22 13.23 9.18 1.99
CA TRP A 22 14.45 9.97 1.86
C TRP A 22 14.24 11.24 1.00
N LEU A 23 13.42 11.16 -0.05
CA LEU A 23 13.05 12.30 -0.89
C LEU A 23 12.08 13.26 -0.19
N VAL A 24 11.13 12.73 0.58
CA VAL A 24 10.20 13.52 1.38
C VAL A 24 10.92 13.95 2.66
N GLN A 25 11.67 15.04 2.56
CA GLN A 25 12.23 15.71 3.73
C GLN A 25 11.06 16.06 4.65
N LYS A 26 11.16 15.66 5.93
CA LYS A 26 10.21 16.01 6.99
C LYS A 26 9.83 17.50 6.84
N PRO A 27 8.55 17.85 6.67
CA PRO A 27 8.16 19.24 6.69
C PRO A 27 8.62 19.79 8.04
N ALA A 28 9.29 20.94 8.01
CA ALA A 28 9.59 21.66 9.24
C ALA A 28 8.31 21.80 10.07
N PRO A 29 8.38 21.72 11.41
CA PRO A 29 7.22 22.00 12.24
C PRO A 29 6.66 23.36 11.82
N ALA A 30 5.35 23.43 11.58
CA ALA A 30 4.70 24.72 11.46
C ALA A 30 4.97 25.52 12.75
N ALA A 31 4.99 26.85 12.65
CA ALA A 31 5.40 27.77 13.72
C ALA A 31 4.55 27.68 15.01
N ASP A 32 3.54 26.82 15.04
CA ASP A 32 2.63 26.50 16.14
C ASP A 32 2.97 25.17 16.87
N GLY A 33 4.05 24.48 16.48
CA GLY A 33 4.48 23.24 17.14
C GLY A 33 3.65 22.00 16.78
N GLN A 34 2.76 22.10 15.80
CA GLN A 34 1.99 20.95 15.34
C GLN A 34 2.78 20.09 14.33
N ARG A 35 2.64 18.77 14.46
CA ARG A 35 3.25 17.82 13.52
C ARG A 35 2.56 18.00 12.18
N VAL A 36 3.30 18.44 11.18
CA VAL A 36 2.78 18.47 9.81
C VAL A 36 2.52 17.03 9.38
N GLU A 37 1.25 16.69 9.12
CA GLU A 37 0.87 15.39 8.61
C GLU A 37 1.38 15.25 7.17
N ILE A 38 2.58 14.70 7.05
CA ILE A 38 3.31 14.49 5.79
C ILE A 38 2.54 13.54 4.84
N PHE A 39 1.57 12.80 5.38
CA PHE A 39 0.67 11.89 4.69
C PHE A 39 -0.80 12.32 4.86
N ALA A 40 -1.07 13.62 4.82
CA ALA A 40 -2.45 14.11 4.70
C ALA A 40 -3.11 13.54 3.44
N GLY A 41 -4.41 13.24 3.55
CA GLY A 41 -5.16 12.63 2.46
C GLY A 41 -5.24 13.59 1.25
N SER A 42 -5.50 13.03 0.07
CA SER A 42 -5.78 13.86 -1.12
C SER A 42 -7.00 14.77 -0.92
N ASP A 43 -7.90 14.40 0.00
CA ASP A 43 -9.09 15.16 0.36
C ASP A 43 -8.77 16.47 1.12
N ASP A 44 -7.74 16.46 1.97
CA ASP A 44 -7.35 17.65 2.76
C ASP A 44 -6.82 18.76 1.84
N LYS A 45 -5.93 18.40 0.91
CA LYS A 45 -5.43 19.33 -0.11
C LYS A 45 -6.53 19.86 -1.04
N ALA A 46 -7.54 19.04 -1.32
CA ALA A 46 -8.66 19.45 -2.15
C ALA A 46 -9.56 20.46 -1.43
N LYS A 47 -9.81 20.28 -0.13
CA LYS A 47 -10.58 21.22 0.68
C LYS A 47 -9.94 22.60 0.76
N ASP A 48 -8.62 22.65 0.97
CA ASP A 48 -7.87 23.91 1.05
C ASP A 48 -8.00 24.70 -0.27
N LEU A 49 -7.76 24.02 -1.40
CA LEU A 49 -7.85 24.65 -2.73
C LEU A 49 -9.28 25.09 -3.07
N ILE A 50 -10.31 24.35 -2.66
CA ILE A 50 -11.71 24.72 -2.90
C ILE A 50 -12.07 26.00 -2.13
N GLY A 51 -11.56 26.15 -0.90
CA GLY A 51 -11.74 27.37 -0.10
C GLY A 51 -11.14 28.61 -0.76
N ASP A 52 -9.96 28.47 -1.37
CA ASP A 52 -9.25 29.56 -2.06
C ASP A 52 -9.89 29.95 -3.40
N ILE A 53 -10.34 28.95 -4.18
CA ILE A 53 -10.88 29.16 -5.53
C ILE A 53 -12.31 29.71 -5.48
N ASN A 54 -13.12 29.29 -4.51
CA ASN A 54 -14.50 29.75 -4.38
C ASN A 54 -14.94 29.86 -2.91
N PRO A 55 -14.79 31.05 -2.30
CA PRO A 55 -15.13 31.26 -0.89
C PRO A 55 -16.64 31.13 -0.58
N ASN A 56 -17.50 31.09 -1.61
CA ASN A 56 -18.94 30.85 -1.45
C ASN A 56 -19.35 29.39 -1.69
N TYR A 57 -18.39 28.47 -1.85
CA TYR A 57 -18.68 27.07 -2.11
C TYR A 57 -19.42 26.43 -0.93
N ARG A 58 -20.65 25.95 -1.18
CA ARG A 58 -21.40 25.15 -0.22
C ARG A 58 -21.21 23.67 -0.52
N ARG A 59 -20.87 22.89 0.51
CA ARG A 59 -20.81 21.43 0.45
C ARG A 59 -22.17 20.91 -0.04
N TRP A 60 -22.17 20.19 -1.15
CA TRP A 60 -23.37 19.55 -1.73
C TRP A 60 -23.71 18.21 -1.06
N PHE A 61 -22.79 17.70 -0.23
CA PHE A 61 -22.95 16.52 0.60
C PHE A 61 -22.18 16.73 1.90
N GLU A 62 -22.85 16.51 3.02
CA GLU A 62 -22.24 16.46 4.34
C GLU A 62 -22.17 14.99 4.79
N PRO A 63 -21.02 14.52 5.30
CA PRO A 63 -20.94 13.17 5.83
C PRO A 63 -22.00 12.97 6.91
N LEU A 64 -22.88 11.97 6.75
CA LEU A 64 -23.87 11.61 7.76
C LEU A 64 -23.21 11.11 9.07
N ILE A 65 -21.95 10.71 8.99
CA ILE A 65 -21.09 10.32 10.10
C ILE A 65 -19.76 11.03 9.88
N GLU A 66 -19.44 11.99 10.73
CA GLU A 66 -18.11 12.59 10.79
C GLU A 66 -17.22 11.61 11.57
N PRO A 67 -16.20 11.00 10.95
CA PRO A 67 -15.31 10.10 11.67
C PRO A 67 -14.65 10.88 12.82
N ALA A 68 -14.69 10.32 14.03
CA ALA A 68 -14.35 11.00 15.28
C ALA A 68 -12.89 11.51 15.38
N SER A 69 -12.03 11.19 14.41
CA SER A 69 -10.66 11.71 14.28
C SER A 69 -10.06 11.33 12.92
N ALA A 70 -9.18 12.19 12.37
CA ALA A 70 -8.37 11.91 11.19
C ALA A 70 -7.55 10.62 11.33
N GLU A 71 -7.15 10.28 12.56
CA GLU A 71 -6.38 9.06 12.84
C GLU A 71 -7.17 7.79 12.53
N ILE A 72 -8.48 7.77 12.80
CA ILE A 72 -9.35 6.61 12.56
C ILE A 72 -9.54 6.40 11.05
N ALA A 73 -9.66 7.48 10.28
CA ALA A 73 -9.75 7.39 8.82
C ALA A 73 -8.46 6.81 8.22
N SER A 74 -7.30 7.25 8.70
CA SER A 74 -6.01 6.70 8.26
C SER A 74 -5.84 5.22 8.64
N LEU A 75 -6.33 4.81 9.81
CA LEU A 75 -6.31 3.41 10.28
C LEU A 75 -7.19 2.53 9.39
N LEU A 76 -8.41 2.96 9.07
CA LEU A 76 -9.31 2.22 8.18
C LEU A 76 -8.71 2.08 6.77
N PHE A 77 -8.06 3.14 6.26
CA PHE A 77 -7.35 3.10 4.99
C PHE A 77 -6.17 2.12 5.02
N ALA A 78 -5.36 2.15 6.07
CA ALA A 78 -4.23 1.23 6.26
C ALA A 78 -4.71 -0.23 6.38
N LEU A 79 -5.82 -0.48 7.09
CA LEU A 79 -6.44 -1.80 7.20
C LEU A 79 -6.91 -2.30 5.82
N GLN A 80 -7.59 -1.45 5.05
CA GLN A 80 -8.02 -1.79 3.69
C GLN A 80 -6.81 -2.13 2.79
N ALA A 81 -5.75 -1.33 2.86
CA ALA A 81 -4.52 -1.58 2.12
C ALA A 81 -3.85 -2.90 2.54
N ALA A 82 -3.80 -3.20 3.84
CA ALA A 82 -3.25 -4.45 4.36
C ALA A 82 -4.04 -5.67 3.89
N LEU A 83 -5.38 -5.60 3.91
CA LEU A 83 -6.24 -6.67 3.40
C LEU A 83 -6.07 -6.87 1.89
N GLY A 84 -6.01 -5.79 1.11
CA GLY A 84 -5.76 -5.85 -0.33
C GLY A 84 -4.41 -6.47 -0.67
N ALA A 85 -3.35 -6.06 0.03
CA ALA A 85 -2.01 -6.63 -0.13
C ALA A 85 -1.97 -8.11 0.27
N GLY A 86 -2.63 -8.49 1.37
CA GLY A 86 -2.75 -9.88 1.81
C GLY A 86 -3.45 -10.76 0.77
N PHE A 87 -4.55 -10.28 0.19
CA PHE A 87 -5.30 -11.01 -0.84
C PHE A 87 -4.45 -11.25 -2.10
N ILE A 88 -3.80 -10.19 -2.63
CA ILE A 88 -2.95 -10.29 -3.83
C ILE A 88 -1.75 -11.22 -3.54
N GLY A 89 -1.12 -11.08 -2.38
CA GLY A 89 -0.01 -11.91 -1.97
C GLY A 89 -0.38 -13.39 -1.86
N TYR A 90 -1.54 -13.70 -1.27
CA TYR A 90 -2.04 -15.07 -1.18
C TYR A 90 -2.33 -15.66 -2.56
N TYR A 91 -3.02 -14.90 -3.44
CA TYR A 91 -3.34 -15.35 -4.80
C TYR A 91 -2.08 -15.69 -5.61
N LEU A 92 -1.08 -14.80 -5.61
CA LEU A 92 0.19 -15.03 -6.30
C LEU A 92 0.94 -16.23 -5.68
N GLY A 93 0.94 -16.35 -4.35
CA GLY A 93 1.56 -17.47 -3.64
C GLY A 93 0.96 -18.82 -4.02
N VAL A 94 -0.37 -18.92 -4.05
CA VAL A 94 -1.10 -20.13 -4.45
C VAL A 94 -0.84 -20.47 -5.92
N SER A 95 -0.86 -19.47 -6.81
CA SER A 95 -0.61 -19.68 -8.24
C SER A 95 0.76 -20.33 -8.50
N VAL A 96 1.82 -19.75 -7.94
CA VAL A 96 3.20 -20.27 -8.06
C VAL A 96 3.34 -21.66 -7.44
N THR A 97 2.66 -21.89 -6.32
CA THR A 97 2.70 -23.17 -5.62
C THR A 97 2.02 -24.27 -6.43
N ARG A 98 0.87 -23.98 -7.04
CA ARG A 98 0.12 -24.91 -7.88
C ARG A 98 0.94 -25.39 -9.08
N GLU A 99 1.64 -24.49 -9.76
CA GLU A 99 2.54 -24.87 -10.87
C GLU A 99 3.65 -25.82 -10.43
N LYS A 100 4.26 -25.58 -9.25
CA LYS A 100 5.30 -26.47 -8.71
C LYS A 100 4.77 -27.86 -8.39
N TYR A 101 3.56 -27.97 -7.83
CA TYR A 101 2.94 -29.27 -7.56
C TYR A 101 2.57 -30.00 -8.85
N SER A 102 2.05 -29.31 -9.86
CA SER A 102 1.75 -29.92 -11.18
C SER A 102 3.01 -30.40 -11.90
N ALA A 103 4.10 -29.61 -11.87
CA ALA A 103 5.37 -30.01 -12.47
C ALA A 103 6.01 -31.20 -11.72
N ARG A 104 5.90 -31.23 -10.39
CA ARG A 104 6.42 -32.34 -9.58
C ARG A 104 5.62 -33.62 -9.75
N GLY A 105 4.31 -33.52 -9.94
CA GLY A 105 3.45 -34.67 -10.25
C GLY A 105 3.84 -35.34 -11.58
N LYS A 106 4.04 -34.55 -12.64
CA LYS A 106 4.47 -35.07 -13.95
C LYS A 106 5.85 -35.75 -13.89
N ALA A 107 6.80 -35.18 -13.17
CA ALA A 107 8.13 -35.77 -13.02
C ALA A 107 8.13 -37.11 -12.25
N VAL A 108 7.22 -37.26 -11.28
CA VAL A 108 7.04 -38.54 -10.56
C VAL A 108 6.40 -39.59 -11.47
N GLU A 109 5.44 -39.19 -12.30
CA GLU A 109 4.74 -40.08 -13.24
C GLU A 109 5.67 -40.54 -14.38
N GLU A 110 6.49 -39.65 -14.95
CA GLU A 110 7.53 -39.99 -15.93
C GLU A 110 8.62 -40.89 -15.35
N GLY A 111 9.04 -40.63 -14.10
CA GLY A 111 10.01 -41.49 -13.41
C GLY A 111 9.48 -42.88 -13.11
N ALA A 112 8.18 -43.02 -12.81
CA ALA A 112 7.52 -44.30 -12.60
C ALA A 112 7.32 -45.10 -13.90
N ALA A 113 7.09 -44.41 -15.03
CA ALA A 113 6.92 -45.05 -16.34
C ALA A 113 8.24 -45.52 -16.99
N SER A 114 9.40 -45.09 -16.46
CA SER A 114 10.73 -45.47 -16.96
C SER A 114 11.35 -46.70 -16.27
N CYS A 115 10.71 -47.25 -15.24
CA CYS A 115 11.09 -48.50 -14.57
C CYS A 115 10.32 -49.68 -15.15
#